data_AF-A0A7V5N564-F1
#
_entry.id   AF-A0A7V5N564-F1
#
_cell.length_a   1.000
_cell.length_b   1.000
_cell.length_c   1.000
_cell.angle_alpha   90.00
_cell.angle_beta   90.00
_cell.angle_gamma   90.00
#
_symmetry.space_group_name_H-M   'P 1'
#
loop_
_entity.id
_entity.type
_entity.pdbx_description
1 polymer ?
#
loop_
_entity_poly.entity_id
_entity_poly.type
_entity_poly.pdbx_seq_one_letter_code
_entity_poly.pdbx_strand_id
1 'polypeptide(L)'
;MAVEHLTDSILQDYLDGNLGDKKSEIADHLNSCSLCRTRMEQYRLLYNELEVDSIPGLSPDFSKAVMSRIAQVDVVTYAAEDKKRPLTVPIPVYGIIGAIAAIASIIYFVNLEPLIRAFRGAPFSDYFNRILISKISSAASNLNFDFSLVLMVIATLIVIGGVDYIILHYKHRTTSFLV
;
A
#
# COMPACT_ATOMS: atom_id res chain seq x y z
N MET A 1 21.63 22.55 48.65
CA MET A 1 20.95 22.30 47.37
C MET A 1 21.97 21.64 46.46
N ALA A 2 21.74 20.39 46.05
CA ALA A 2 22.64 19.73 45.11
C ALA A 2 22.43 20.39 43.75
N VAL A 3 23.45 21.11 43.26
CA VAL A 3 23.43 21.65 41.91
C VAL A 3 23.63 20.47 40.98
N GLU A 4 22.60 20.11 40.24
CA GLU A 4 22.70 19.07 39.21
C GLU A 4 23.59 19.60 38.08
N HIS A 5 24.67 18.90 37.78
CA HIS A 5 25.63 19.29 36.75
C HIS A 5 25.20 18.74 35.39
N LEU A 6 25.60 19.43 34.32
CA LEU A 6 25.39 18.94 32.96
C LEU A 6 26.12 17.61 32.75
N THR A 7 25.43 16.67 32.11
CA THR A 7 26.03 15.41 31.68
C THR A 7 26.92 15.64 30.46
N ASP A 8 27.88 14.74 30.25
CA ASP A 8 28.81 14.81 29.13
C ASP A 8 28.09 14.80 27.77
N SER A 9 26.97 14.07 27.65
CA SER A 9 26.14 14.05 26.44
C SER A 9 25.59 15.45 26.11
N ILE A 10 25.11 16.18 27.11
CA ILE A 10 24.54 17.52 26.91
C ILE A 10 25.64 18.52 26.55
N LEU A 11 26.84 18.38 27.13
CA LEU A 11 27.99 19.22 26.77
C LEU A 11 28.45 18.98 25.33
N GLN A 12 28.46 17.73 24.85
CA GLN A 12 28.79 17.38 23.47
C GLN A 12 27.71 17.84 22.49
N ASP A 13 26.43 17.61 22.79
CA ASP A 13 25.33 18.11 21.97
C ASP A 13 25.35 19.65 21.84
N TYR A 14 25.84 20.35 22.87
CA TYR A 14 26.03 21.80 22.85
C TYR A 14 27.17 22.23 21.93
N LEU A 15 28.26 21.46 21.86
CA LEU A 15 29.35 21.67 20.91
C LEU A 15 28.94 21.40 19.46
N ASP A 16 28.19 20.33 19.24
CA ASP A 16 27.74 19.91 17.91
C ASP A 16 26.58 20.77 17.37
N GLY A 17 26.00 21.64 18.21
CA GLY A 17 24.90 22.53 17.82
C GLY A 17 23.53 21.87 17.76
N ASN A 18 23.37 20.68 18.33
CA ASN A 18 22.15 19.84 18.24
C ASN A 18 21.04 20.23 19.23
N LEU A 19 21.22 21.26 20.06
CA LEU A 19 20.37 21.52 21.22
C LEU A 19 19.19 22.48 21.02
N GLY A 20 18.94 22.98 19.80
CA GLY A 20 17.76 23.79 19.47
C GLY A 20 17.42 24.84 20.54
N ASP A 21 16.20 24.76 21.08
CA ASP A 21 15.65 25.72 22.06
C ASP A 21 16.32 25.66 23.44
N LYS A 22 16.98 24.56 23.82
CA LYS A 22 17.63 24.39 25.12
C LYS A 22 18.99 25.09 25.22
N LYS A 23 19.47 25.65 24.12
CA LYS A 23 20.79 26.29 24.04
C LYS A 23 20.94 27.46 25.02
N SER A 24 19.88 28.26 25.22
CA SER A 24 19.92 29.42 26.14
C SER A 24 20.06 28.98 27.60
N GLU A 25 19.25 28.00 28.02
CA GLU A 25 19.26 27.47 29.39
C GLU A 25 20.63 26.87 29.74
N ILE A 26 21.24 26.15 28.80
CA ILE A 26 22.55 25.54 28.99
C ILE A 26 23.65 26.60 29.01
N ALA A 27 23.54 27.65 28.19
CA ALA A 27 24.47 28.78 28.26
C ALA A 27 24.41 29.49 29.63
N ASP A 28 23.21 29.67 30.18
CA ASP A 28 23.02 30.24 31.51
C ASP A 28 23.59 29.34 32.62
N HIS A 29 23.46 28.01 32.47
CA HIS A 29 24.11 27.06 33.35
C HIS A 29 25.64 27.14 33.28
N LEU A 30 26.23 27.24 32.08
CA LEU A 30 27.68 27.40 31.90
C LEU A 30 28.20 28.74 32.47
N ASN A 31 27.35 29.77 32.52
CA ASN A 31 27.66 31.06 33.14
C ASN A 31 27.63 31.03 34.68
N SER A 32 26.83 30.14 35.27
CA SER A 32 26.69 30.01 36.73
C SER A 32 27.53 28.89 37.35
N CYS A 33 27.83 27.82 36.62
CA CYS A 33 28.57 26.66 37.12
C CYS A 33 30.03 26.63 36.63
N SER A 34 30.98 26.88 37.53
CA SER A 34 32.41 26.83 37.21
C SER A 34 32.89 25.43 36.80
N LEU A 35 32.36 24.37 37.43
CA LEU A 35 32.75 22.99 37.12
C LEU A 35 32.36 22.60 35.69
N CYS A 36 31.12 22.91 35.28
CA CYS A 36 30.67 22.62 33.92
C CYS A 36 31.41 23.47 32.88
N ARG A 37 31.79 24.70 33.22
CA ARG A 37 32.63 25.55 32.36
C ARG A 37 34.02 24.95 32.15
N THR A 38 34.68 24.48 33.20
CA THR A 38 36.00 23.84 33.06
C THR A 38 35.93 22.57 32.20
N ARG A 39 34.89 21.74 32.37
CA ARG A 39 34.67 20.57 31.51
C ARG A 39 34.42 20.97 30.05
N MET A 40 33.63 22.02 29.83
CA MET A 40 33.36 22.56 28.50
C MET A 40 34.63 23.06 27.81
N GLU A 41 35.54 23.70 28.54
CA GLU A 41 36.84 24.14 28.02
C GLU A 41 37.72 22.94 27.63
N GLN A 42 37.73 21.86 28.41
CA GLN A 42 38.44 20.63 28.07
C GLN A 42 37.93 20.00 26.77
N TYR A 43 36.61 19.93 26.59
CA TYR A 43 36.04 19.43 25.33
C TYR A 43 36.35 20.34 24.14
N ARG A 44 36.36 21.67 24.32
CA ARG A 44 36.77 22.61 23.26
C ARG A 44 38.21 22.40 22.83
N LEU A 45 39.13 22.19 23.79
CA LEU A 45 40.52 21.89 23.47
C LEU A 45 40.64 20.61 22.65
N LEU A 46 39.91 19.56 23.04
CA LEU A 46 39.89 18.30 22.30
C LEU A 46 39.33 18.47 20.88
N TYR A 47 38.22 19.19 20.71
CA TYR A 47 37.63 19.46 19.39
C TYR A 47 38.58 20.26 18.50
N ASN A 48 39.27 21.27 19.04
CA ASN A 48 40.26 22.04 18.30
C ASN A 48 41.43 21.16 17.84
N GLU A 49 41.89 20.22 18.66
CA GLU A 49 42.94 19.26 18.28
C GLU A 49 42.46 18.33 17.14
N LEU A 50 41.22 17.85 17.23
CA LEU A 50 40.60 16.99 16.22
C LEU A 50 40.29 17.72 14.90
N GLU A 51 40.02 19.02 14.95
CA GLU A 51 39.82 19.85 13.75
C GLU A 51 41.14 20.03 12.96
N VAL A 52 42.28 19.99 13.66
CA VAL A 52 43.62 20.07 13.05
C VAL A 52 43.99 18.76 12.34
N ASP A 53 43.42 17.62 12.74
CA ASP A 53 43.46 16.37 11.99
C ASP A 53 42.61 16.51 10.71
N SER A 54 43.13 17.30 9.77
CA SER A 54 42.54 17.49 8.45
C SER A 54 42.48 16.12 7.79
N ILE A 55 41.26 15.58 7.67
CA ILE A 55 41.01 14.39 6.87
C ILE A 55 41.60 14.66 5.49
N PRO A 56 42.53 13.82 4.98
CA PRO A 56 43.11 14.03 3.67
C PRO A 56 41.99 14.18 2.66
N GLY A 57 42.02 15.30 1.92
CA GLY A 57 40.98 15.64 0.95
C GLY A 57 40.71 14.46 0.03
N LEU A 58 39.44 14.18 -0.21
CA LEU A 58 39.02 13.13 -1.14
C LEU A 58 39.62 13.42 -2.52
N SER A 59 40.04 12.38 -3.23
CA SER A 59 40.54 12.55 -4.60
C SER A 59 39.45 13.18 -5.49
N PRO A 60 39.82 13.97 -6.51
CA PRO A 60 38.84 14.60 -7.41
C PRO A 60 37.87 13.60 -8.06
N ASP A 61 38.32 12.36 -8.24
CA ASP A 61 37.55 11.26 -8.81
C ASP A 61 36.78 10.42 -7.78
N PHE A 62 36.87 10.72 -6.47
CA PHE A 62 36.24 9.93 -5.42
C PHE A 62 34.74 9.74 -5.66
N SER A 63 34.02 10.82 -5.95
CA SER A 63 32.58 10.78 -6.23
C SER A 63 32.28 9.88 -7.44
N LYS A 64 33.10 9.96 -8.49
CA LYS A 64 32.94 9.13 -9.69
C LYS A 64 33.21 7.65 -9.41
N ALA A 65 34.23 7.35 -8.61
CA ALA A 65 34.60 6.00 -8.20
C ALA A 65 33.58 5.35 -7.24
N VAL A 66 32.94 6.15 -6.37
CA VAL A 66 31.86 5.69 -5.50
C VAL A 66 30.59 5.44 -6.31
N MET A 67 30.19 6.38 -7.17
CA MET A 67 28.99 6.24 -7.98
C MET A 67 29.08 5.09 -8.98
N SER A 68 30.26 4.81 -9.54
CA SER A 68 30.44 3.64 -10.41
C SER A 68 30.26 2.32 -9.66
N ARG A 69 30.62 2.24 -8.38
CA ARG A 69 30.39 1.06 -7.54
C ARG A 69 28.93 0.93 -7.10
N ILE A 70 28.25 2.03 -6.81
CA ILE A 70 26.82 2.03 -6.48
C ILE A 70 25.97 1.62 -7.69
N ALA A 71 26.32 2.12 -8.89
CA ALA A 71 25.63 1.73 -10.13
C ALA A 71 25.81 0.25 -10.50
N GLN A 72 26.85 -0.41 -9.97
CA GLN A 72 27.08 -1.85 -10.10
C GLN A 72 26.36 -2.68 -9.03
N VAL A 73 25.75 -2.05 -8.03
CA VAL A 73 24.70 -2.69 -7.26
C VAL A 73 23.50 -2.71 -8.20
N ASP A 74 23.54 -3.67 -9.14
CA ASP A 74 22.38 -4.09 -9.89
C ASP A 74 21.24 -4.12 -8.89
N VAL A 75 20.16 -3.41 -9.24
CA VAL A 75 18.88 -3.59 -8.59
C VAL A 75 18.75 -5.09 -8.46
N VAL A 76 18.81 -5.60 -7.23
CA VAL A 76 18.31 -6.93 -6.93
C VAL A 76 16.85 -6.78 -7.26
N THR A 77 16.55 -6.96 -8.54
CA THR A 77 15.27 -7.39 -8.99
C THR A 77 15.07 -8.57 -8.08
N TYR A 78 14.13 -8.44 -7.16
CA TYR A 78 13.44 -9.58 -6.61
C TYR A 78 12.83 -10.25 -7.84
N ALA A 79 13.68 -10.97 -8.58
CA ALA A 79 13.31 -12.05 -9.44
C ALA A 79 12.55 -12.93 -8.47
N ALA A 80 11.24 -12.73 -8.47
CA ALA A 80 10.30 -13.52 -7.71
C ALA A 80 10.79 -14.94 -7.86
N GLU A 81 11.17 -15.53 -6.74
CA GLU A 81 11.81 -16.84 -6.67
C GLU A 81 11.23 -17.71 -7.79
N ASP A 82 12.11 -18.23 -8.63
CA ASP A 82 11.80 -19.28 -9.60
C ASP A 82 11.48 -20.56 -8.82
N LYS A 83 10.45 -20.47 -7.98
CA LYS A 83 9.73 -21.57 -7.38
C LYS A 83 8.93 -22.14 -8.53
N LYS A 84 9.56 -23.03 -9.29
CA LYS A 84 8.99 -23.90 -10.32
C LYS A 84 7.47 -23.83 -10.29
N ARG A 85 6.91 -22.85 -11.01
CA ARG A 85 5.47 -22.64 -10.99
C ARG A 85 4.88 -23.87 -11.70
N PRO A 86 4.03 -24.69 -11.06
CA PRO A 86 3.34 -25.73 -11.79
C PRO A 86 2.56 -25.02 -12.89
N LEU A 87 2.94 -25.28 -14.14
CA LEU A 87 2.39 -24.77 -15.39
C LEU A 87 1.11 -23.95 -15.16
N THR A 88 1.28 -22.68 -14.77
CA THR A 88 0.14 -21.81 -14.44
C THR A 88 -0.53 -21.50 -15.76
N VAL A 89 -1.54 -22.30 -16.08
CA VAL A 89 -2.39 -22.09 -17.25
C VAL A 89 -2.87 -20.64 -17.16
N PRO A 90 -2.65 -19.81 -18.19
CA PRO A 90 -2.97 -18.40 -18.11
C PRO A 90 -4.45 -18.23 -17.75
N ILE A 91 -4.73 -17.29 -16.86
CA ILE A 91 -6.07 -16.92 -16.34
C ILE A 91 -7.21 -17.01 -17.38
N PRO A 92 -7.06 -16.64 -18.68
CA PRO A 92 -8.10 -16.84 -19.69
C PRO A 92 -8.60 -18.29 -19.85
N VAL A 93 -7.76 -19.30 -19.61
CA VAL A 93 -8.13 -20.71 -19.87
C VAL A 93 -9.13 -21.23 -18.84
N TYR A 94 -9.00 -20.83 -17.57
CA TYR A 94 -10.00 -21.19 -16.55
C TYR A 94 -11.36 -20.55 -16.84
N GLY A 95 -11.37 -19.32 -17.38
CA GLY A 95 -12.61 -18.66 -17.83
C GLY A 95 -13.30 -19.40 -18.96
N ILE A 96 -12.53 -19.88 -19.94
CA ILE A 96 -13.06 -20.65 -21.09
C ILE A 96 -13.61 -22.00 -20.62
N ILE A 97 -12.87 -22.72 -19.77
CA ILE A 97 -13.32 -24.02 -19.25
C ILE A 97 -14.60 -23.85 -18.41
N GLY A 98 -14.66 -22.80 -17.57
CA GLY A 98 -15.85 -22.49 -16.78
C GLY A 98 -17.07 -22.16 -17.65
N ALA A 99 -16.89 -21.36 -18.70
CA ALA A 99 -17.97 -21.02 -19.63
C ALA A 99 -18.49 -22.27 -20.37
N ILE A 100 -17.59 -23.14 -20.83
CA ILE A 100 -17.97 -24.39 -21.50
C ILE A 100 -18.73 -25.31 -20.54
N ALA A 101 -18.26 -25.49 -19.31
CA ALA A 101 -18.91 -26.32 -18.30
C ALA A 101 -20.30 -25.79 -17.91
N ALA A 102 -20.47 -24.47 -17.83
CA ALA A 102 -21.75 -23.83 -17.58
C ALA A 102 -22.74 -24.06 -18.73
N ILE A 103 -22.29 -23.84 -19.98
CA ILE A 103 -23.11 -24.08 -21.18
C ILE A 103 -23.52 -25.56 -21.26
N ALA A 104 -22.58 -26.48 -21.02
CA ALA A 104 -22.86 -27.91 -21.03
C ALA A 104 -23.88 -28.31 -19.94
N SER A 105 -23.76 -27.76 -18.74
CA SER A 105 -24.72 -28.00 -17.66
C SER A 105 -26.11 -27.49 -18.00
N ILE A 106 -26.21 -26.31 -18.63
CA ILE A 106 -27.50 -25.76 -19.08
C ILE A 106 -28.13 -26.69 -20.13
N ILE A 107 -27.37 -27.16 -21.12
CA ILE A 107 -27.88 -28.08 -22.14
C ILE A 107 -28.35 -29.41 -21.53
N TYR A 108 -27.66 -29.91 -20.51
CA TYR A 108 -27.99 -31.17 -19.87
C TYR A 108 -29.26 -31.09 -19.00
N PHE A 109 -29.38 -30.05 -18.18
CA PHE A 109 -30.48 -29.90 -17.23
C PHE A 109 -31.71 -29.20 -17.81
N VAL A 110 -31.54 -28.34 -18.80
CA VAL A 110 -32.63 -27.62 -19.45
C VAL A 110 -32.99 -28.36 -20.72
N ASN A 111 -34.22 -28.85 -20.82
CA ASN A 111 -34.71 -29.38 -22.08
C ASN A 111 -34.87 -28.21 -23.08
N LEU A 112 -33.85 -28.00 -23.92
CA LEU A 112 -33.75 -26.90 -24.88
C LEU A 112 -34.59 -27.12 -26.14
N GLU A 113 -35.24 -28.28 -26.27
CA GLU A 113 -36.04 -28.64 -27.44
C GLU A 113 -37.17 -27.64 -27.75
N PRO A 114 -37.93 -27.11 -26.75
CA PRO A 114 -38.92 -26.06 -26.98
C PRO A 114 -38.28 -24.75 -27.45
N LEU A 115 -37.11 -24.41 -26.92
CA LEU A 115 -36.39 -23.18 -27.24
C LEU A 115 -35.85 -23.21 -28.67
N ILE A 116 -35.31 -24.34 -29.11
CA ILE A 116 -34.79 -24.55 -30.47
C ILE A 116 -35.92 -24.53 -31.49
N ARG A 117 -37.07 -25.15 -31.18
CA ARG A 117 -38.27 -25.10 -32.04
C ARG A 117 -38.85 -23.69 -32.14
N ALA A 118 -38.84 -22.92 -31.04
CA ALA A 118 -39.25 -21.52 -31.04
C ALA A 118 -38.30 -20.63 -31.87
N PHE A 119 -36.99 -20.89 -31.84
CA PHE A 119 -36.00 -20.14 -32.61
C PHE A 119 -35.99 -20.46 -34.11
N ARG A 120 -36.39 -21.68 -34.51
CA ARG A 120 -36.45 -22.10 -35.92
C ARG A 120 -37.69 -21.61 -36.67
N GLY A 121 -38.79 -21.33 -35.94
CA GLY A 121 -40.11 -21.09 -36.54
C GLY A 121 -40.54 -19.62 -36.68
N ALA A 122 -39.84 -18.68 -36.04
CA ALA A 122 -40.21 -17.26 -36.07
C ALA A 122 -38.99 -16.34 -35.86
N PRO A 123 -38.99 -15.12 -36.43
CA PRO A 123 -37.94 -14.14 -36.13
C PRO A 123 -37.97 -13.83 -34.64
N PHE A 124 -36.82 -14.01 -33.98
CA PHE A 124 -36.65 -13.83 -32.54
C PHE A 124 -37.17 -12.47 -32.04
N SER A 125 -37.17 -11.45 -32.90
CA SER A 125 -37.72 -10.12 -32.64
C SER A 125 -39.19 -10.13 -32.20
N ASP A 126 -40.04 -10.97 -32.80
CA ASP A 126 -41.48 -10.96 -32.53
C ASP A 126 -41.82 -11.70 -31.23
N TYR A 127 -41.04 -12.73 -30.90
CA TYR A 127 -41.18 -13.49 -29.67
C TYR A 127 -40.64 -12.70 -28.46
N PHE A 128 -39.48 -12.05 -28.63
CA PHE A 128 -38.85 -11.23 -27.60
C PHE A 128 -39.71 -10.01 -27.26
N ASN A 129 -40.20 -9.27 -28.27
CA ASN A 129 -41.08 -8.13 -28.03
C ASN A 129 -42.39 -8.54 -27.35
N ARG A 130 -43.02 -9.67 -27.73
CA ARG A 130 -44.28 -10.07 -27.10
C ARG A 130 -44.11 -10.63 -25.69
N ILE A 131 -43.07 -11.41 -25.40
CA ILE A 131 -42.90 -12.05 -24.10
C ILE A 131 -42.27 -11.10 -23.06
N LEU A 132 -41.24 -10.34 -23.44
CA LEU A 132 -40.61 -9.43 -22.48
C LEU A 132 -41.46 -8.19 -22.24
N ILE A 133 -42.02 -7.55 -23.27
CA ILE A 133 -42.80 -6.32 -23.05
C ILE A 133 -44.10 -6.63 -22.29
N SER A 134 -44.76 -7.76 -22.55
CA SER A 134 -45.99 -8.12 -21.84
C SER A 134 -45.75 -8.57 -20.40
N LYS A 135 -44.65 -9.31 -20.12
CA LYS A 135 -44.28 -9.69 -18.75
C LYS A 135 -43.69 -8.52 -17.97
N ILE A 136 -42.94 -7.63 -18.61
CA ILE A 136 -42.41 -6.42 -17.97
C ILE A 136 -43.55 -5.43 -17.69
N SER A 137 -44.50 -5.24 -18.59
CA SER A 137 -45.63 -4.33 -18.33
C SER A 137 -46.57 -4.88 -17.25
N SER A 138 -46.81 -6.19 -17.24
CA SER A 138 -47.63 -6.86 -16.22
C SER A 138 -46.92 -6.97 -14.87
N ALA A 139 -45.60 -7.16 -14.87
CA ALA A 139 -44.78 -7.08 -13.67
C ALA A 139 -44.69 -5.63 -13.17
N ALA A 140 -44.57 -4.64 -14.06
CA ALA A 140 -44.53 -3.21 -13.74
C ALA A 140 -45.87 -2.69 -13.20
N SER A 141 -47.00 -3.19 -13.69
CA SER A 141 -48.33 -2.84 -13.18
C SER A 141 -48.68 -3.57 -11.88
N ASN A 142 -48.14 -4.77 -11.66
CA ASN A 142 -48.19 -5.49 -10.37
C ASN A 142 -47.03 -5.17 -9.43
N LEU A 143 -46.13 -4.27 -9.84
CA LEU A 143 -45.04 -3.73 -9.03
C LEU A 143 -45.67 -2.71 -8.08
N ASN A 144 -46.45 -3.21 -7.13
CA ASN A 144 -46.48 -2.58 -5.83
C ASN A 144 -45.04 -2.67 -5.34
N PHE A 145 -44.27 -1.59 -5.48
CA PHE A 145 -42.85 -1.55 -5.14
C PHE A 145 -42.70 -2.04 -3.71
N ASP A 146 -42.43 -3.34 -3.56
CA ASP A 146 -42.34 -3.96 -2.27
C ASP A 146 -41.03 -3.46 -1.69
N PHE A 147 -41.13 -2.47 -0.81
CA PHE A 147 -40.01 -1.77 -0.21
C PHE A 147 -39.01 -2.78 0.40
N SER A 148 -39.51 -3.95 0.82
CA SER A 148 -38.74 -5.11 1.26
C SER A 148 -37.70 -5.60 0.22
N LEU A 149 -38.07 -5.73 -1.05
CA LEU A 149 -37.16 -6.19 -2.11
C LEU A 149 -36.08 -5.16 -2.41
N VAL A 150 -36.44 -3.87 -2.45
CA VAL A 150 -35.48 -2.78 -2.64
C VAL A 150 -34.50 -2.73 -1.46
N LEU A 151 -34.99 -2.88 -0.24
CA LEU A 151 -34.17 -2.96 0.96
C LEU A 151 -33.19 -4.14 0.92
N MET A 152 -33.65 -5.32 0.49
CA MET A 152 -32.82 -6.51 0.33
C MET A 152 -31.70 -6.30 -0.70
N VAL A 153 -32.01 -5.67 -1.84
CA VAL A 153 -31.00 -5.36 -2.87
C VAL A 153 -29.98 -4.36 -2.33
N ILE A 154 -30.43 -3.29 -1.66
CA ILE A 154 -29.55 -2.30 -1.05
C ILE A 154 -28.66 -2.96 0.02
N ALA A 155 -29.23 -3.79 0.90
CA ALA A 155 -28.49 -4.49 1.93
C ALA A 155 -27.43 -5.43 1.31
N THR A 156 -27.79 -6.14 0.25
CA THR A 156 -26.84 -7.03 -0.46
C THR A 156 -25.68 -6.24 -1.05
N LEU A 157 -25.95 -5.09 -1.68
CA LEU A 157 -24.91 -4.22 -2.23
C LEU A 157 -24.00 -3.63 -1.16
N ILE A 158 -24.55 -3.26 0.01
CA ILE A 158 -23.76 -2.80 1.16
C ILE A 158 -22.83 -3.90 1.67
N VAL A 159 -23.32 -5.14 1.79
CA VAL A 159 -22.50 -6.27 2.24
C VAL A 159 -21.36 -6.54 1.27
N ILE A 160 -21.65 -6.58 -0.04
CA ILE A 160 -20.62 -6.80 -1.07
C ILE A 160 -19.60 -5.65 -1.03
N GLY A 161 -20.05 -4.40 -1.01
CA GLY A 161 -19.16 -3.23 -0.94
C GLY A 161 -18.33 -3.18 0.35
N GLY A 162 -18.89 -3.61 1.47
CA GLY A 162 -18.18 -3.69 2.75
C GLY A 162 -17.08 -4.76 2.75
N VAL A 163 -17.36 -5.92 2.17
CA VAL A 163 -16.36 -6.99 1.99
C VAL A 163 -15.22 -6.51 1.08
N ASP A 164 -15.55 -5.88 -0.05
CA ASP A 164 -14.54 -5.31 -0.96
C ASP A 164 -13.70 -4.23 -0.28
N TYR A 165 -14.34 -3.34 0.49
CA TYR A 165 -13.64 -2.30 1.25
C TYR A 165 -12.66 -2.89 2.27
N ILE A 166 -13.07 -3.92 3.01
CA ILE A 166 -12.21 -4.59 4.00
C ILE A 166 -11.02 -5.26 3.31
N ILE A 167 -11.24 -5.96 2.19
CA ILE A 167 -10.18 -6.63 1.43
C ILE A 167 -9.16 -5.61 0.90
N LEU A 168 -9.65 -4.50 0.34
CA LEU A 168 -8.79 -3.42 -0.17
C LEU A 168 -8.02 -2.72 0.96
N HIS A 169 -8.67 -2.44 2.10
CA HIS A 169 -8.04 -1.75 3.21
C HIS A 169 -7.00 -2.62 3.96
N TYR A 170 -7.21 -3.94 4.04
CA TYR A 170 -6.24 -4.84 4.68
C TYR A 170 -4.94 -4.94 3.87
N LYS A 171 -5.03 -4.86 2.53
CA LYS A 171 -3.86 -4.90 1.64
C LYS A 171 -2.95 -3.67 1.76
N HIS A 172 -3.48 -2.51 2.14
CA HIS A 172 -2.69 -1.28 2.29
C HIS A 172 -2.05 -1.09 3.67
N ARG A 173 -2.49 -1.82 4.71
CA ARG A 173 -1.87 -1.72 6.05
C ARG A 173 -0.54 -2.45 6.18
N THR A 174 -0.28 -3.46 5.36
CA THR A 174 0.99 -4.20 5.40
C THR A 174 2.12 -3.55 4.60
N THR A 175 1.84 -2.47 3.86
CA THR A 175 2.85 -1.76 3.05
C THR A 175 3.28 -0.40 3.61
N SER A 176 2.86 -0.02 4.83
CA SER A 176 3.17 1.31 5.42
C SER A 176 4.14 1.29 6.61
N PHE A 177 4.91 0.21 6.78
CA PHE A 177 6.10 0.20 7.65
C PHE A 177 7.32 -0.13 6.81
N LEU A 178 7.71 0.80 5.93
CA LEU A 178 9.05 0.96 5.35
C LEU A 178 9.01 2.09 4.29
N VAL A 179 8.76 3.33 4.74
CA VAL A 179 9.37 4.58 4.24
C VAL A 179 9.34 5.57 5.40
#